data_AF-A0A832HYQ8-F1
#
_entry.id   AF-A0A832HYQ8-F1
#
_cell.length_a   1.000
_cell.length_b   1.000
_cell.length_c   1.000
_cell.angle_alpha   90.00
_cell.angle_beta   90.00
_cell.angle_gamma   90.00
#
_symmetry.space_group_name_H-M   'P 1'
#
loop_
_entity.id
_entity.type
_entity.pdbx_description
1 polymer ?
#
loop_
_entity_poly.entity_id
_entity_poly.type
_entity_poly.pdbx_seq_one_letter_code
_entity_poly.pdbx_strand_id
1 'polypeptide(L)'
;MRKETVEIDERFGKEYAGRYVFQEVTWAKRSRIIQKYTRYSQHTGQVMASDYVAIQAETIIASLKEQPPNKPLTLEKLLSEDPEKGIPIELGELFSQIVNRLNGVSLEETGFLSAQSESNSQTQRLQSSASAKSSDGHQGNLPSSQQKPSNNSSSSSTS
;
A
#
# COMPACT_ATOMS: atom_id res chain seq x y z
N MET A 1 -13.81 -25.30 -5.62
CA MET A 1 -13.19 -24.22 -4.82
C MET A 1 -11.86 -24.73 -4.33
N ARG A 2 -10.80 -23.93 -4.50
CA ARG A 2 -9.44 -24.29 -4.09
C ARG A 2 -9.34 -24.37 -2.56
N LYS A 3 -8.47 -25.25 -2.06
CA LYS A 3 -8.13 -25.41 -0.65
C LYS A 3 -6.62 -25.45 -0.48
N GLU A 4 -6.15 -25.02 0.67
CA GLU A 4 -4.75 -25.15 1.06
C GLU A 4 -4.66 -25.47 2.55
N THR A 5 -3.74 -26.37 2.90
CA THR A 5 -3.45 -26.73 4.29
C THR A 5 -2.05 -26.25 4.61
N VAL A 6 -1.89 -25.55 5.73
CA VAL A 6 -0.60 -25.10 6.25
C VAL A 6 -0.42 -25.63 7.67
N GLU A 7 0.75 -26.20 7.95
CA GLU A 7 1.19 -26.53 9.30
C GLU A 7 2.03 -25.36 9.81
N ILE A 8 1.62 -24.79 10.94
CA ILE A 8 2.30 -23.67 11.58
C ILE A 8 3.16 -24.24 12.72
N ASP A 9 4.43 -23.86 12.77
CA ASP A 9 5.37 -24.25 13.83
C ASP A 9 5.30 -23.28 15.03
N GLU A 10 6.09 -23.56 16.08
CA GLU A 10 6.09 -22.74 17.30
C GLU A 10 6.77 -21.36 17.14
N ARG A 11 7.36 -21.01 15.98
CA ARG A 11 8.17 -19.77 15.84
C ARG A 11 7.33 -18.50 15.95
N PHE A 12 6.05 -18.59 15.64
CA PHE A 12 5.09 -17.48 15.79
C PHE A 12 4.47 -17.41 17.19
N GLY A 13 4.77 -18.37 18.07
CA GLY A 13 4.12 -18.56 19.38
C GLY A 13 3.41 -19.91 19.45
N LYS A 14 3.52 -20.59 20.59
CA LYS A 14 3.00 -21.96 20.79
C LYS A 14 1.49 -22.05 20.65
N GLU A 15 0.77 -20.94 20.87
CA GLU A 15 -0.67 -20.84 20.63
C GLU A 15 -1.10 -20.94 19.17
N TYR A 16 -0.24 -20.54 18.24
CA TYR A 16 -0.55 -20.55 16.81
C TYR A 16 -0.04 -21.81 16.12
N ALA A 17 0.66 -22.70 16.83
CA ALA A 17 1.19 -23.93 16.26
C ALA A 17 0.07 -24.93 15.92
N GLY A 18 0.23 -25.64 14.81
CA GLY A 18 -0.66 -26.70 14.34
C GLY A 18 -1.29 -26.42 12.97
N ARG A 19 -2.30 -27.23 12.63
CA ARG A 19 -2.89 -27.28 11.29
C ARG A 19 -3.97 -26.22 11.06
N TYR A 20 -3.82 -25.47 9.97
CA TYR A 20 -4.84 -24.57 9.44
C TYR A 20 -5.25 -25.02 8.05
N VAL A 21 -6.56 -25.00 7.75
CA VAL A 21 -7.10 -25.27 6.42
C VAL A 21 -7.83 -24.04 5.92
N PHE A 22 -7.32 -23.46 4.84
CA PHE A 22 -7.92 -22.36 4.11
C PHE A 22 -8.65 -22.87 2.87
N GLN A 23 -9.72 -22.17 2.50
CA GLN A 23 -10.50 -22.42 1.29
C GLN A 23 -10.86 -21.10 0.63
N GLU A 24 -10.75 -21.07 -0.70
CA GLU A 24 -11.24 -20.00 -1.57
C GLU A 24 -12.68 -19.60 -1.21
N VAL A 25 -12.94 -18.30 -1.02
CA VAL A 25 -14.29 -17.79 -0.77
C VAL A 25 -15.05 -17.60 -2.08
N THR A 26 -16.38 -17.66 -2.03
CA THR A 26 -17.20 -17.36 -3.21
C THR A 26 -17.02 -15.89 -3.61
N TRP A 27 -17.13 -15.60 -4.91
CA TRP A 27 -17.16 -14.22 -5.42
C TRP A 27 -18.16 -13.35 -4.64
N ALA A 28 -19.37 -13.88 -4.37
CA ALA A 28 -20.40 -13.18 -3.62
C ALA A 28 -20.01 -12.90 -2.15
N LYS A 29 -19.22 -13.76 -1.50
CA LYS A 29 -18.71 -13.50 -0.14
C LYS A 29 -17.59 -12.47 -0.17
N ARG A 30 -16.63 -12.55 -1.12
CA ARG A 30 -15.58 -11.53 -1.31
C ARG A 30 -16.18 -10.15 -1.60
N SER A 31 -17.15 -10.07 -2.52
CA SER A 31 -17.87 -8.84 -2.86
C SER A 31 -18.59 -8.23 -1.65
N ARG A 32 -19.29 -9.04 -0.84
CA ARG A 32 -19.94 -8.58 0.40
C ARG A 32 -18.95 -8.08 1.47
N ILE A 33 -17.77 -8.71 1.60
CA ILE A 33 -16.72 -8.25 2.52
C ILE A 33 -16.21 -6.88 2.10
N ILE A 34 -15.89 -6.70 0.81
CA ILE A 34 -15.46 -5.40 0.26
C ILE A 34 -16.55 -4.35 0.52
N GLN A 35 -17.80 -4.61 0.12
CA GLN A 35 -18.92 -3.68 0.33
C GLN A 35 -19.18 -3.32 1.79
N LYS A 36 -18.92 -4.22 2.75
CA LYS A 36 -19.07 -3.97 4.20
C LYS A 36 -18.07 -2.93 4.71
N TYR A 37 -16.88 -2.88 4.15
CA TYR A 37 -15.75 -2.09 4.62
C TYR A 37 -15.35 -0.93 3.68
N THR A 38 -15.99 -0.84 2.50
CA THR A 38 -15.86 0.27 1.57
C THR A 38 -17.08 1.20 1.67
N ARG A 39 -16.86 2.47 1.97
CA ARG A 39 -17.90 3.52 1.96
C ARG A 39 -18.00 4.12 0.56
N TYR A 40 -19.21 4.07 -0.01
CA TYR A 40 -19.50 4.63 -1.33
C TYR A 40 -20.32 5.92 -1.22
N SER A 41 -20.01 6.88 -2.09
CA SER A 41 -20.82 8.07 -2.33
C SER A 41 -22.20 7.68 -2.85
N GLN A 42 -23.25 8.12 -2.16
CA GLN A 42 -24.65 7.81 -2.54
C GLN A 42 -25.06 8.42 -3.88
N HIS A 43 -24.37 9.48 -4.34
CA HIS A 43 -24.75 10.23 -5.54
C HIS A 43 -23.84 9.95 -6.75
N THR A 44 -22.57 9.59 -6.56
CA THR A 44 -21.67 9.20 -7.67
C THR A 44 -21.34 7.71 -7.74
N GLY A 45 -21.64 6.93 -6.70
CA GLY A 45 -21.20 5.52 -6.59
C GLY A 45 -19.69 5.35 -6.40
N GLN A 46 -18.92 6.44 -6.30
CA GLN A 46 -17.46 6.39 -6.12
C GLN A 46 -17.09 5.97 -4.70
N VAL A 47 -15.94 5.29 -4.56
CA VAL A 47 -15.36 4.96 -3.25
C VAL A 47 -14.88 6.24 -2.56
N MET A 48 -15.37 6.48 -1.34
CA MET A 48 -14.94 7.59 -0.48
C MET A 48 -13.85 7.16 0.52
N ALA A 49 -13.96 5.94 1.05
CA ALA A 49 -13.00 5.35 1.97
C ALA A 49 -13.12 3.82 1.91
N SER A 50 -12.03 3.11 2.14
CA SER A 50 -12.03 1.65 2.22
C SER A 50 -11.06 1.17 3.29
N ASP A 51 -11.53 0.33 4.20
CA ASP A 51 -10.71 -0.29 5.24
C ASP A 51 -10.12 -1.61 4.72
N TYR A 52 -8.95 -1.52 4.10
CA TYR A 52 -8.30 -2.69 3.49
C TYR A 52 -7.79 -3.70 4.53
N VAL A 53 -7.44 -3.24 5.73
CA VAL A 53 -7.02 -4.12 6.82
C VAL A 53 -8.20 -4.97 7.27
N ALA A 54 -9.38 -4.38 7.44
CA ALA A 54 -10.61 -5.10 7.75
C ALA A 54 -11.11 -5.99 6.61
N ILE A 55 -10.96 -5.58 5.35
CA ILE A 55 -11.25 -6.45 4.19
C ILE A 55 -10.34 -7.67 4.21
N GLN A 56 -9.03 -7.50 4.42
CA GLN A 56 -8.07 -8.60 4.43
C GLN A 56 -8.32 -9.54 5.63
N ALA A 57 -8.50 -8.98 6.82
CA ALA A 57 -8.77 -9.74 8.05
C ALA A 57 -10.07 -10.55 7.97
N GLU A 58 -11.20 -9.98 7.50
CA GLU A 58 -12.42 -10.76 7.31
C GLU A 58 -12.27 -11.77 6.16
N THR A 59 -11.49 -11.47 5.11
CA THR A 59 -11.23 -12.45 4.04
C THR A 59 -10.40 -13.64 4.56
N ILE A 60 -9.43 -13.43 5.45
CA ILE A 60 -8.70 -14.50 6.15
C ILE A 60 -9.66 -15.36 6.97
N ILE A 61 -10.48 -14.77 7.84
CA ILE A 61 -11.46 -15.50 8.66
C ILE A 61 -12.52 -16.22 7.79
N ALA A 62 -12.99 -15.59 6.72
CA ALA A 62 -13.94 -16.19 5.80
C ALA A 62 -13.34 -17.33 4.97
N SER A 63 -12.03 -17.31 4.72
CA SER A 63 -11.30 -18.38 4.01
C SER A 63 -10.95 -19.52 4.95
N LEU A 64 -10.67 -19.26 6.23
CA LEU A 64 -10.33 -20.26 7.23
C LEU A 64 -11.50 -21.25 7.46
N LYS A 65 -11.22 -22.54 7.51
CA LYS A 65 -12.21 -23.64 7.67
C LYS A 65 -11.89 -24.55 8.84
N GLU A 66 -10.61 -24.81 9.07
CA GLU A 66 -10.10 -25.59 10.20
C GLU A 66 -8.91 -24.86 10.80
N GLN A 67 -8.75 -24.93 12.12
CA GLN A 67 -7.65 -24.31 12.87
C GLN A 67 -7.44 -25.08 14.19
N PRO A 68 -6.29 -24.90 14.88
CA PRO A 68 -6.03 -25.53 16.18
C PRO A 68 -7.08 -25.15 17.24
N PRO A 69 -7.53 -26.09 18.08
CA PRO A 69 -8.61 -25.84 19.03
C PRO A 69 -8.19 -25.00 20.25
N ASN A 70 -6.89 -24.94 20.59
CA ASN A 70 -6.44 -24.40 21.87
C ASN A 70 -6.43 -22.87 21.98
N LYS A 71 -6.41 -22.13 20.87
CA LYS A 71 -6.53 -20.66 20.80
C LYS A 71 -6.91 -20.28 19.36
N PRO A 72 -8.21 -20.20 19.00
CA PRO A 72 -8.62 -19.90 17.63
C PRO A 72 -8.20 -18.49 17.21
N LEU A 73 -7.80 -18.35 15.94
CA LEU A 73 -7.67 -17.07 15.27
C LEU A 73 -9.05 -16.41 15.18
N THR A 74 -9.15 -15.17 15.63
CA THR A 74 -10.36 -14.35 15.59
C THR A 74 -10.15 -13.10 14.75
N LEU A 75 -11.25 -12.50 14.27
CA LEU A 75 -11.19 -11.22 13.55
C LEU A 75 -10.59 -10.10 14.42
N GLU A 76 -10.90 -10.09 15.72
CA GLU A 76 -10.37 -9.12 16.68
C GLU A 76 -8.84 -9.20 16.80
N LYS A 77 -8.26 -10.40 16.85
CA LYS A 77 -6.80 -10.58 16.91
C LYS A 77 -6.09 -10.18 15.60
N LEU A 78 -6.77 -10.28 14.46
CA LEU A 78 -6.26 -9.81 13.16
C LEU A 78 -6.34 -8.27 13.01
N LEU A 79 -7.17 -7.59 13.81
CA LEU A 79 -7.38 -6.15 13.78
C LEU A 79 -6.79 -5.40 14.98
N SER A 80 -6.16 -6.12 15.91
CA SER A 80 -5.59 -5.52 17.11
C SER A 80 -4.27 -4.82 16.81
N GLU A 81 -4.25 -3.50 16.97
CA GLU A 81 -3.03 -2.68 16.95
C GLU A 81 -2.14 -2.88 18.19
N ASP A 82 -2.69 -3.46 19.27
CA ASP A 82 -1.94 -3.80 20.48
C ASP A 82 -1.06 -5.05 20.25
N PRO A 83 0.28 -4.95 20.38
CA PRO A 83 1.21 -6.06 20.13
C PRO A 83 0.96 -7.30 21.00
N GLU A 84 0.44 -7.13 22.22
CA GLU A 84 0.20 -8.22 23.16
C GLU A 84 -1.09 -8.99 22.85
N LYS A 85 -2.03 -8.36 22.11
CA LYS A 85 -3.32 -8.94 21.74
C LYS A 85 -3.42 -9.36 20.27
N GLY A 86 -2.60 -8.77 19.40
CA GLY A 86 -2.54 -9.06 17.98
C GLY A 86 -1.95 -10.42 17.64
N ILE A 87 -1.70 -10.62 16.34
CA ILE A 87 -0.87 -11.71 15.83
C ILE A 87 0.49 -11.19 15.36
N PRO A 88 1.55 -12.01 15.33
CA PRO A 88 2.82 -11.62 14.73
C PRO A 88 2.65 -11.21 13.26
N ILE A 89 3.40 -10.18 12.84
CA ILE A 89 3.33 -9.63 11.46
C ILE A 89 3.55 -10.73 10.43
N GLU A 90 4.62 -11.53 10.58
CA GLU A 90 4.95 -12.63 9.66
C GLU A 90 3.83 -13.68 9.53
N LEU A 91 3.06 -13.92 10.60
CA LEU A 91 1.92 -14.84 10.57
C LEU A 91 0.74 -14.24 9.78
N GLY A 92 0.49 -12.95 9.94
CA GLY A 92 -0.51 -12.21 9.16
C GLY A 92 -0.17 -12.11 7.68
N GLU A 93 1.11 -11.93 7.36
CA GLU A 93 1.63 -11.97 5.98
C GLU A 93 1.47 -13.37 5.37
N LEU A 94 1.85 -14.43 6.08
CA LEU A 94 1.70 -15.82 5.63
C LEU A 94 0.23 -16.14 5.30
N PHE A 95 -0.70 -15.84 6.21
CA PHE A 95 -2.13 -16.03 5.95
C PHE A 95 -2.64 -15.17 4.78
N SER A 96 -2.16 -13.93 4.65
CA SER A 96 -2.49 -13.07 3.52
C SER A 96 -2.02 -13.64 2.19
N GLN A 97 -0.78 -14.15 2.10
CA GLN A 97 -0.26 -14.78 0.89
C GLN A 97 -1.06 -16.02 0.47
N ILE A 98 -1.46 -16.87 1.43
CA ILE A 98 -2.30 -18.05 1.19
C ILE A 98 -3.67 -17.62 0.64
N VAL A 99 -4.32 -16.67 1.31
CA VAL A 99 -5.66 -16.19 0.96
C VAL A 99 -5.67 -15.46 -0.37
N ASN A 100 -4.63 -14.69 -0.69
CA ASN A 100 -4.51 -13.99 -1.98
C ASN A 100 -4.36 -14.98 -3.14
N ARG A 101 -3.50 -15.99 -3.00
CA ARG A 101 -3.34 -17.10 -3.95
C ARG A 101 -4.66 -17.88 -4.15
N LEU A 102 -5.33 -18.23 -3.06
CA LEU A 102 -6.60 -18.97 -3.09
C LEU A 102 -7.74 -18.19 -3.75
N ASN A 103 -7.77 -16.87 -3.61
CA ASN A 103 -8.85 -16.02 -4.15
C ASN A 103 -8.50 -15.31 -5.46
N GLY A 104 -7.34 -15.63 -6.06
CA GLY A 104 -6.90 -15.06 -7.33
C GLY A 104 -6.65 -13.54 -7.28
N VAL A 105 -6.26 -13.02 -6.11
CA VAL A 105 -5.93 -11.60 -5.93
C VAL A 105 -4.60 -11.33 -6.65
N SER A 106 -4.60 -10.43 -7.63
CA SER A 106 -3.37 -10.10 -8.37
C SER A 106 -2.45 -9.19 -7.55
N LEU A 107 -1.17 -9.12 -7.95
CA LEU A 107 -0.20 -8.23 -7.31
C LEU A 107 -0.60 -6.75 -7.42
N GLU A 108 -1.34 -6.38 -8.47
CA GLU A 108 -1.92 -5.05 -8.65
C GLU A 108 -3.07 -4.80 -7.67
N GLU A 109 -3.98 -5.77 -7.46
CA GLU A 109 -5.04 -5.65 -6.44
C GLU A 109 -4.41 -5.46 -5.05
N THR A 110 -3.37 -6.24 -4.68
CA THR A 110 -2.63 -5.98 -3.43
C THR A 110 -1.89 -4.64 -3.43
N GLY A 111 -1.43 -4.17 -4.58
CA GLY A 111 -0.82 -2.85 -4.73
C GLY A 111 -1.79 -1.72 -4.40
N PHE A 112 -3.07 -1.83 -4.79
CA PHE A 112 -4.11 -0.87 -4.38
C PHE A 112 -4.43 -0.94 -2.87
N LEU A 113 -4.33 -2.12 -2.25
CA LEU A 113 -4.50 -2.27 -0.79
C LEU A 113 -3.32 -1.66 -0.01
N SER A 114 -2.08 -1.83 -0.49
CA SER A 114 -0.86 -1.37 0.18
C SER A 114 -0.49 0.09 -0.10
N ALA A 115 -0.61 0.58 -1.35
CA ALA A 115 -0.17 1.94 -1.70
C ALA A 115 -0.98 3.04 -0.98
N GLN A 116 -2.20 2.74 -0.52
CA GLN A 116 -3.03 3.69 0.20
C GLN A 116 -2.67 3.81 1.71
N SER A 117 -1.88 2.88 2.27
CA SER A 117 -1.33 3.07 3.63
C SER A 117 -0.09 3.98 3.60
N GLU A 118 0.71 3.91 2.53
CA GLU A 118 1.85 4.82 2.31
C GLU A 118 1.40 6.26 2.00
N SER A 119 0.30 6.46 1.26
CA SER A 119 -0.20 7.81 0.95
C SER A 119 -0.67 8.61 2.18
N ASN A 120 -1.02 7.94 3.28
CA ASN A 120 -1.50 8.58 4.51
C ASN A 120 -0.39 8.89 5.53
N SER A 121 0.80 8.29 5.41
CA SER A 121 1.94 8.60 6.28
C SER A 121 2.82 9.75 5.75
N GLN A 122 2.73 10.07 4.45
CA GLN A 122 3.60 11.04 3.79
C GLN A 122 3.07 12.49 3.73
N THR A 123 2.11 12.88 4.57
CA THR A 123 1.64 14.29 4.68
C THR A 123 2.20 15.06 5.89
N GLN A 124 3.04 14.46 6.74
CA GLN A 124 3.53 15.10 7.97
C GLN A 124 5.05 15.44 8.00
N ARG A 125 5.70 15.59 6.82
CA ARG A 125 7.10 16.06 6.73
C ARG A 125 7.33 17.20 5.71
N LEU A 126 6.36 18.09 5.57
CA LEU A 126 6.51 19.34 4.82
C LEU A 126 5.94 20.52 5.63
N GLN A 127 6.64 20.95 6.69
CA GLN A 127 6.65 22.34 7.21
C GLN A 127 7.52 22.50 8.46
N SER A 128 8.76 22.93 8.27
CA SER A 128 9.23 24.24 8.76
C SER A 128 10.74 24.36 8.52
N SER A 129 11.12 25.24 7.61
CA SER A 129 12.48 25.77 7.52
C SER A 129 12.36 27.18 7.00
N ALA A 130 11.89 28.07 7.86
CA ALA A 130 12.02 29.50 7.64
C ALA A 130 13.52 29.82 7.69
N SER A 131 14.06 30.37 6.61
CA SER A 131 15.37 31.02 6.65
C SER A 131 15.25 32.40 6.01
N ALA A 132 15.76 33.39 6.73
CA ALA A 132 15.44 34.79 6.50
C ALA A 132 16.31 35.42 5.40
N LYS A 133 15.79 36.54 4.88
CA LYS A 133 16.41 37.37 3.86
C LYS A 133 17.56 38.19 4.48
N SER A 134 18.79 37.92 4.10
CA SER A 134 19.97 38.75 4.45
C SER A 134 20.44 39.57 3.26
N SER A 135 20.66 40.86 3.49
CA SER A 135 21.12 41.87 2.52
C SER A 135 22.65 41.94 2.41
N ASP A 136 23.12 42.85 1.54
CA ASP A 136 24.50 43.34 1.37
C ASP A 136 25.49 42.41 0.64
N GLY A 137 26.25 42.87 -0.37
CA GLY A 137 26.21 44.16 -1.07
C GLY A 137 27.41 44.37 -2.04
N HIS A 138 27.36 45.46 -2.83
CA HIS A 138 28.46 46.06 -3.63
C HIS A 138 29.12 45.24 -4.77
N GLN A 139 29.80 45.83 -5.76
CA GLN A 139 29.58 47.04 -6.60
C GLN A 139 30.59 46.96 -7.78
N GLY A 140 30.26 47.38 -9.01
CA GLY A 140 31.24 47.40 -10.12
C GLY A 140 30.67 47.96 -11.43
N ASN A 141 31.25 49.05 -11.94
CA ASN A 141 30.72 49.86 -13.05
C ASN A 141 31.21 49.43 -14.45
N LEU A 142 30.35 49.71 -15.46
CA LEU A 142 30.58 50.34 -16.80
C LEU A 142 32.03 50.52 -17.36
N PRO A 143 32.20 50.83 -18.67
CA PRO A 143 31.72 50.14 -19.88
C PRO A 143 32.87 50.00 -20.93
N SER A 144 32.69 49.27 -22.05
CA SER A 144 33.50 49.53 -23.26
C SER A 144 32.84 49.06 -24.55
N SER A 145 33.28 49.67 -25.67
CA SER A 145 32.67 49.62 -27.00
C SER A 145 33.51 48.81 -28.00
N GLN A 146 32.84 48.24 -29.00
CA GLN A 146 33.35 47.77 -30.30
C GLN A 146 34.66 46.95 -30.37
N GLN A 147 34.59 45.81 -31.07
CA GLN A 147 35.04 45.80 -32.47
C GLN A 147 34.49 44.60 -33.27
N LYS A 148 34.15 44.87 -34.53
CA LYS A 148 33.83 43.90 -35.57
C LYS A 148 34.77 44.15 -36.75
N PRO A 149 35.41 43.11 -37.30
CA PRO A 149 35.79 43.11 -38.71
C PRO A 149 34.82 42.26 -39.56
N SER A 150 34.86 42.47 -40.88
CA SER A 150 33.87 42.01 -41.85
C SER A 150 34.50 41.12 -42.94
N ASN A 151 33.65 40.58 -43.84
CA ASN A 151 33.97 39.94 -45.13
C ASN A 151 34.50 38.48 -44.99
N ASN A 152 34.32 37.50 -45.89
CA ASN A 152 33.47 37.27 -47.10
C ASN A 152 33.57 35.73 -47.43
N SER A 153 32.76 35.05 -48.26
CA SER A 153 31.67 35.45 -49.18
C SER A 153 30.75 34.25 -49.54
N SER A 154 29.78 34.49 -50.43
CA SER A 154 29.03 33.63 -51.38
C SER A 154 29.69 32.29 -51.81
N SER A 155 28.96 31.22 -52.20
CA SER A 155 27.90 31.25 -53.22
C SER A 155 26.81 30.15 -53.12
N SER A 156 25.78 30.31 -53.95
CA SER A 156 24.46 29.66 -53.92
C SER A 156 24.28 28.53 -54.95
N SER A 157 23.05 27.98 -54.98
CA SER A 157 22.33 27.31 -56.10
C SER A 157 22.17 25.79 -55.95
N THR A 158 21.03 25.15 -56.24
CA THR A 158 19.64 25.61 -56.51
C THR A 158 18.71 24.39 -56.48
N SER A 159 17.41 24.65 -56.21
CA SER A 159 16.23 23.87 -56.65
C SER A 159 16.14 22.38 -56.32
#